data_AF-A0A7S2FI08-F1
#
_entry.id   AF-A0A7S2FI08-F1
#
_cell.length_a   1.000
_cell.length_b   1.000
_cell.length_c   1.000
_cell.angle_alpha   90.00
_cell.angle_beta   90.00
_cell.angle_gamma   90.00
#
_symmetry.space_group_name_H-M   'P 1'
#
loop_
_entity.id
_entity.type
_entity.pdbx_description
1 polymer ?
#
loop_
_entity_poly.entity_id
_entity_poly.type
_entity_poly.pdbx_seq_one_letter_code
_entity_poly.pdbx_strand_id
1 'polypeptide(L)'
;ELLPRGVRKVLYLDADVIVSGDVAALFDLALPNDELCAATLREMKFGTKGVTSLRGQAVESRFLKRYGAPLPLDEHGFNAGVFVFNLAKWAALNLTREVEFWIQTNNKE
;
A
#
# COMPACT_ATOMS: atom_id res chain seq x y z
N GLU A 1 -6.46 -18.27 2.68
CA GLU A 1 -5.15 -17.81 2.17
C GLU A 1 -5.27 -17.73 0.66
N LEU A 2 -4.89 -16.61 0.02
CA LEU A 2 -5.15 -16.36 -1.40
C LEU A 2 -4.07 -16.92 -2.34
N LEU A 3 -2.84 -17.07 -1.85
CA LEU A 3 -1.69 -17.52 -2.62
C LEU A 3 -1.14 -18.83 -2.05
N PRO A 4 -0.47 -19.66 -2.88
CA PRO A 4 0.23 -20.85 -2.39
C PRO A 4 1.25 -20.52 -1.31
N ARG A 5 1.48 -21.49 -0.41
CA ARG A 5 2.51 -21.36 0.62
C ARG A 5 3.89 -21.27 -0.02
N GLY A 6 4.73 -20.38 0.50
CA GLY A 6 6.11 -20.19 0.04
C GLY A 6 6.30 -19.11 -1.02
N VAL A 7 5.23 -18.48 -1.52
CA VAL A 7 5.36 -17.28 -2.36
C VAL A 7 5.87 -16.12 -1.50
N ARG A 8 7.02 -15.55 -1.86
CA ARG A 8 7.70 -14.51 -1.07
C ARG A 8 7.62 -13.11 -1.67
N LYS A 9 7.36 -12.99 -2.97
CA LYS A 9 7.31 -11.73 -3.69
C LYS A 9 6.27 -11.81 -4.81
N VAL A 10 5.52 -10.74 -5.03
CA VAL A 10 4.48 -10.66 -6.06
C VAL A 10 4.54 -9.31 -6.74
N LEU A 11 4.42 -9.30 -8.07
CA LEU A 11 4.04 -8.13 -8.86
C LEU A 11 2.53 -8.19 -9.09
N TYR A 12 1.82 -7.14 -8.67
CA TYR A 12 0.42 -6.93 -8.92
C TYR A 12 0.23 -5.90 -10.04
N LEU A 13 -0.66 -6.20 -10.98
CA LEU A 13 -1.08 -5.34 -12.08
C LEU A 13 -2.62 -5.34 -12.12
N ASP A 14 -3.24 -4.15 -12.15
CA ASP A 14 -4.68 -4.02 -12.38
C ASP A 14 -5.05 -4.55 -13.78
N ALA A 15 -6.30 -4.98 -13.93
CA ALA A 15 -6.81 -5.57 -15.17
C ALA A 15 -6.83 -4.59 -16.36
N ASP A 16 -6.72 -3.29 -16.11
CA ASP A 16 -6.69 -2.22 -17.10
C ASP A 16 -5.27 -1.70 -17.40
N VAL A 17 -4.22 -2.36 -16.88
CA VAL A 17 -2.83 -2.01 -17.16
C VAL A 17 -2.40 -2.53 -18.52
N ILE A 18 -1.88 -1.63 -19.36
CA ILE A 18 -1.19 -1.99 -20.61
C ILE A 18 0.30 -2.11 -20.32
N VAL A 19 0.86 -3.28 -20.60
CA VAL A 19 2.30 -3.58 -20.45
C VAL A 19 2.98 -3.45 -21.81
N SER A 20 3.90 -2.50 -21.94
CA SER A 20 4.65 -2.24 -23.17
C SER A 20 6.09 -2.81 -23.18
N GLY A 21 6.54 -3.43 -22.09
CA GLY A 21 7.90 -3.94 -21.93
C GLY A 21 7.98 -5.19 -21.04
N ASP A 22 9.19 -5.64 -20.75
CA ASP A 22 9.41 -6.82 -19.91
C ASP A 22 9.13 -6.52 -18.42
N VAL A 23 8.16 -7.23 -17.86
CA VAL A 23 7.75 -7.10 -16.45
C VAL A 23 8.72 -7.79 -15.49
N ALA A 24 9.54 -8.74 -15.98
CA ALA A 24 10.54 -9.40 -15.16
C ALA A 24 11.59 -8.39 -14.67
N ALA A 25 12.02 -7.47 -15.54
CA ALA A 25 12.94 -6.39 -15.16
C ALA A 25 12.38 -5.52 -14.02
N LEU A 26 11.08 -5.17 -14.06
CA LEU A 26 10.42 -4.45 -12.96
C LEU A 26 10.40 -5.29 -11.68
N PHE A 27 10.05 -6.57 -11.78
CA PHE A 27 10.02 -7.48 -10.64
C PHE A 27 11.40 -7.66 -10.00
N ASP A 28 12.46 -7.81 -10.80
CA ASP A 28 13.82 -8.08 -10.31
C ASP A 28 14.46 -6.84 -9.68
N LEU A 29 14.28 -5.67 -10.30
CA LEU A 29 14.86 -4.41 -9.81
C LEU A 29 14.11 -3.83 -8.61
N ALA A 30 12.83 -4.16 -8.44
CA ALA A 30 12.05 -3.69 -7.31
C ALA A 30 12.56 -4.27 -5.98
N LEU A 31 12.54 -3.45 -4.92
CA LEU A 31 12.92 -3.80 -3.54
C LEU A 31 14.42 -4.08 -3.33
N PRO A 32 15.34 -3.22 -3.81
CA PRO A 32 16.79 -3.48 -3.73
C PRO A 32 17.32 -3.66 -2.30
N ASN A 33 16.62 -3.13 -1.29
CA ASN A 33 17.02 -3.18 0.13
C ASN A 33 16.04 -4.02 1.00
N ASP A 34 15.43 -5.05 0.43
CA ASP A 34 14.39 -5.86 1.13
C ASP A 34 13.27 -4.98 1.69
N GLU A 35 12.90 -3.95 0.94
CA GLU A 35 11.80 -3.05 1.31
C GLU A 35 10.48 -3.82 1.36
N LEU A 36 9.49 -3.28 2.09
CA LEU A 36 8.18 -3.91 2.19
C LEU A 36 7.50 -3.99 0.82
N CYS A 37 7.66 -2.91 0.05
CA CYS A 37 7.01 -2.75 -1.23
C CYS A 37 7.63 -1.65 -2.07
N ALA A 38 7.38 -1.72 -3.38
CA ALA A 38 7.73 -0.69 -4.34
C ALA A 38 6.48 -0.29 -5.13
N ALA A 39 6.32 1.02 -5.31
CA ALA A 39 5.15 1.65 -5.91
C ALA A 39 5.56 2.91 -6.67
N THR A 40 4.77 3.29 -7.66
CA THR A 40 4.94 4.59 -8.32
C THR A 40 4.17 5.65 -7.55
N LEU A 41 4.86 6.71 -7.11
CA LEU A 41 4.22 7.87 -6.49
C LEU A 41 3.36 8.62 -7.51
N ARG A 42 2.25 9.19 -7.06
CA ARG A 42 1.40 10.08 -7.86
C ARG A 42 1.94 11.50 -7.78
N GLU A 43 2.04 12.16 -8.92
CA GLU A 43 2.42 13.58 -8.98
C GLU A 43 1.39 14.49 -8.29
N MET A 44 0.12 14.12 -8.32
CA MET A 44 -0.97 14.89 -7.71
C MET A 44 -0.93 14.80 -6.18
N LYS A 45 -0.94 15.96 -5.53
CA LYS A 45 -0.98 16.08 -4.07
C LYS A 45 -2.37 15.84 -3.50
N PHE A 46 -2.42 15.28 -2.29
CA PHE A 46 -3.66 15.18 -1.52
C PHE A 46 -4.32 16.57 -1.33
N GLY A 47 -5.65 16.63 -1.46
CA GLY A 47 -6.42 17.87 -1.25
C GLY A 47 -6.57 18.78 -2.48
N THR A 48 -6.06 18.39 -3.64
CA THR A 48 -6.43 19.02 -4.93
C THR A 48 -7.69 18.34 -5.50
N LYS A 49 -8.59 19.12 -6.12
CA LYS A 49 -9.95 18.71 -6.54
C LYS A 49 -9.99 17.30 -7.15
N GLY A 50 -10.77 16.40 -6.55
CA GLY A 50 -11.00 15.02 -7.04
C GLY A 50 -10.38 13.92 -6.17
N VAL A 51 -9.36 14.23 -5.37
CA VAL A 51 -8.86 13.34 -4.32
C VAL A 51 -9.48 13.81 -3.01
N THR A 52 -10.59 13.19 -2.62
CA THR A 52 -11.24 13.39 -1.31
C THR A 52 -10.14 13.40 -0.24
N SER A 53 -10.13 14.41 0.64
CA SER A 53 -9.12 14.51 1.69
C SER A 53 -9.09 13.21 2.49
N LEU A 54 -8.10 12.34 2.25
CA LEU A 54 -7.86 11.14 3.08
C LEU A 54 -7.59 11.51 4.55
N ARG A 55 -7.39 12.80 4.83
CA ARG A 55 -7.42 13.43 6.15
C ARG A 55 -8.84 13.45 6.73
N GLY A 56 -9.38 12.27 7.01
CA GLY A 56 -10.54 12.14 7.87
C GLY A 56 -10.11 12.36 9.32
N GLN A 57 -10.64 13.40 9.98
CA GLN A 57 -10.33 13.70 11.40
C GLN A 57 -10.55 12.48 12.31
N ALA A 58 -11.54 11.64 12.00
CA ALA A 58 -11.79 10.39 12.70
C ALA A 58 -10.64 9.39 12.56
N VAL A 59 -10.08 9.23 11.34
CA VAL A 59 -8.94 8.33 11.07
C VAL A 59 -7.69 8.84 11.78
N GLU A 60 -7.39 10.14 11.69
CA GLU A 60 -6.25 10.75 12.38
C GLU A 60 -6.34 10.58 13.90
N SER A 61 -7.52 10.82 14.48
CA SER A 61 -7.76 10.65 15.92
C SER A 61 -7.60 9.19 16.37
N ARG A 62 -8.15 8.24 15.58
CA ARG A 62 -7.99 6.79 15.85
C ARG A 62 -6.54 6.36 15.76
N PHE A 63 -5.81 6.85 14.77
CA PHE A 63 -4.39 6.53 14.57
C PHE A 63 -3.56 7.06 15.73
N LEU A 64 -3.75 8.32 16.11
CA LEU A 64 -3.08 8.94 17.25
C LEU A 64 -3.36 8.17 18.55
N LYS A 65 -4.61 7.76 18.77
CA LYS A 65 -4.99 6.96 19.95
C LYS A 65 -4.31 5.59 19.97
N ARG A 66 -4.17 4.92 18.82
CA ARG A 66 -3.60 3.57 18.71
C ARG A 66 -2.07 3.57 18.83
N TYR A 67 -1.40 4.54 18.24
CA TYR A 67 0.06 4.54 18.10
C TYR A 67 0.78 5.62 18.90
N GLY A 68 0.06 6.57 19.50
CA GLY A 68 0.67 7.68 20.23
C GLY A 68 1.42 8.68 19.34
N ALA A 69 1.25 8.60 18.02
CA ALA A 69 1.89 9.46 17.04
C ALA A 69 0.90 9.92 15.96
N PRO A 70 1.10 11.09 15.34
CA PRO A 70 0.29 11.53 14.20
C PRO A 70 0.37 10.54 13.03
N LEU A 71 -0.71 10.44 12.24
CA LEU A 71 -0.72 9.65 11.01
C LEU A 71 0.35 10.21 10.05
N PRO A 72 1.36 9.43 9.65
CA PRO A 72 2.44 9.91 8.80
C PRO A 72 1.98 9.93 7.34
N LEU A 73 1.19 10.94 6.98
CA LEU A 73 0.76 11.15 5.60
C LEU A 73 1.85 11.88 4.82
N ASP A 74 2.33 11.24 3.75
CA ASP A 74 3.04 11.91 2.66
C ASP A 74 2.08 12.90 1.96
N GLU A 75 2.61 13.94 1.33
CA GLU A 75 1.85 14.81 0.44
C GLU A 75 1.41 14.11 -0.86
N HIS A 76 2.07 13.01 -1.21
CA HIS A 76 1.80 12.19 -2.39
C HIS A 76 1.20 10.83 -2.02
N GLY A 77 0.13 10.45 -2.70
CA GLY A 77 -0.30 9.05 -2.74
C GLY A 77 0.57 8.23 -3.68
N PHE A 78 0.37 6.92 -3.70
CA PHE A 78 0.96 6.05 -4.71
C PHE A 78 -0.12 5.45 -5.62
N ASN A 79 0.30 4.93 -6.77
CA ASN A 79 -0.56 4.14 -7.65
C ASN A 79 -0.67 2.72 -7.11
N ALA A 80 -1.88 2.31 -6.71
CA ALA A 80 -2.14 0.96 -6.22
C ALA A 80 -2.33 -0.09 -7.33
N GLY A 81 -2.47 0.34 -8.60
CA GLY A 81 -2.70 -0.55 -9.74
C GLY A 81 -1.45 -1.21 -10.31
N VAL A 82 -0.25 -0.77 -9.91
CA VAL A 82 1.01 -1.45 -10.21
C VAL A 82 1.86 -1.43 -8.96
N PHE A 83 2.18 -2.61 -8.43
CA PHE A 83 2.84 -2.70 -7.13
C PHE A 83 3.65 -3.99 -6.99
N VAL A 84 4.83 -3.90 -6.36
CA VAL A 84 5.62 -5.08 -5.99
C VAL A 84 5.62 -5.24 -4.48
N PHE A 85 5.20 -6.41 -4.00
CA PHE A 85 5.12 -6.74 -2.57
C PHE A 85 6.19 -7.73 -2.15
N ASN A 86 6.81 -7.48 -1.00
CA ASN A 86 7.57 -8.46 -0.24
C ASN A 86 6.64 -9.22 0.72
N LEU A 87 6.09 -10.34 0.29
CA LEU A 87 5.18 -11.13 1.10
C LEU A 87 5.86 -11.76 2.32
N ALA A 88 7.17 -12.04 2.25
CA ALA A 88 7.91 -12.52 3.41
C ALA A 88 7.95 -11.47 4.52
N LYS A 89 8.29 -10.21 4.18
CA LYS A 89 8.31 -9.10 5.13
C LYS A 89 6.91 -8.70 5.60
N TRP A 90 5.93 -8.73 4.71
CA TRP A 90 4.52 -8.52 5.04
C TRP A 90 4.03 -9.49 6.11
N ALA A 91 4.34 -10.78 5.94
CA ALA A 91 4.00 -11.83 6.90
C ALA A 91 4.76 -11.65 8.22
N ALA A 92 6.06 -11.35 8.18
CA ALA A 92 6.87 -11.12 9.38
C ALA A 92 6.37 -9.94 10.23
N LEU A 93 5.84 -8.91 9.60
CA LEU A 93 5.26 -7.73 10.25
C LEU A 93 3.76 -7.88 10.57
N ASN A 94 3.14 -9.02 10.24
CA ASN A 94 1.72 -9.31 10.46
C ASN A 94 0.76 -8.25 9.87
N LEU A 95 1.13 -7.68 8.73
CA LEU A 95 0.44 -6.51 8.15
C LEU A 95 -0.97 -6.82 7.66
N THR A 96 -1.28 -8.07 7.33
CA THR A 96 -2.66 -8.47 6.99
C THR A 96 -3.63 -8.10 8.10
N ARG A 97 -3.28 -8.41 9.37
CA ARG A 97 -4.14 -8.07 10.50
C ARG A 97 -4.27 -6.58 10.72
N GLU A 98 -3.21 -5.82 10.48
CA GLU A 98 -3.23 -4.37 10.63
C GLU A 98 -4.14 -3.74 9.56
N VAL A 99 -4.03 -4.18 8.30
CA VAL A 99 -4.90 -3.72 7.21
C VAL A 99 -6.36 -4.08 7.48
N GLU A 100 -6.65 -5.32 7.87
CA GLU A 100 -8.01 -5.77 8.20
C GLU A 100 -8.61 -4.96 9.35
N PHE A 101 -7.81 -4.64 10.38
CA PHE A 101 -8.24 -3.77 11.49
C PHE A 101 -8.68 -2.39 10.98
N TRP A 102 -7.88 -1.75 10.12
CA TRP A 102 -8.20 -0.43 9.57
C TRP A 102 -9.42 -0.45 8.64
N ILE A 103 -9.55 -1.48 7.79
CA ILE A 103 -10.74 -1.66 6.94
C ILE A 103 -12.00 -1.80 7.80
N GLN A 104 -11.98 -2.68 8.81
CA GLN A 104 -13.15 -2.91 9.67
C GLN A 104 -13.50 -1.70 10.53
N THR A 105 -12.50 -0.95 11.00
CA THR A 105 -12.72 0.22 11.84
C THR A 105 -13.31 1.38 11.04
N ASN A 106 -12.91 1.52 9.77
CA ASN A 106 -13.37 2.62 8.92
C ASN A 106 -14.68 2.31 8.16
N ASN A 107 -15.05 1.04 7.98
CA ASN A 107 -16.31 0.64 7.34
C ASN A 107 -17.52 0.54 8.30
N LYS A 108 -17.33 0.79 9.61
CA LYS A 108 -18.41 0.74 10.62
C LYS A 108 -19.13 2.09 10.81
N GLU A 109 -18.88 3.06 9.92
CA GLU A 109 -19.58 4.34 9.82
C GLU A 109 -20.60 4.29 8.67
#